data_AF-A0A935ALG4-F1
#
_entry.id   AF-A0A935ALG4-F1
#
_cell.length_a   1.000
_cell.length_b   1.000
_cell.length_c   1.000
_cell.angle_alpha   90.00
_cell.angle_beta   90.00
_cell.angle_gamma   90.00
#
_symmetry.space_group_name_H-M   'P 1'
#
loop_
_entity.id
_entity.type
_entity.pdbx_description
1 polymer ?
#
loop_
_entity_poly.entity_id
_entity_poly.type
_entity_poly.pdbx_seq_one_letter_code
_entity_poly.pdbx_strand_id
1 'polypeptide(L)'
;MHRSIDNEPSLRHVIVHSGQHYDFEMSGQFFDELEIPAPDYNLEIGSGHHVEQMAKCMVGLVDVFNEIKPDMVLVYGDTNTTSAAAISAAKCNIKLAHIEAGLREHDRSIPEEVNKLLTDSVTDLYFTPTKRE
;
A
#
# COMPACT_ATOMS: atom_id res chain seq x y z
N MET A 1 3.59 -12.27 -4.45
CA MET A 1 2.76 -11.62 -5.49
C MET A 1 3.62 -11.08 -6.64
N HIS A 2 4.64 -10.26 -6.35
CA HIS A 2 5.58 -9.73 -7.35
C HIS A 2 6.04 -10.76 -8.40
N ARG A 3 6.67 -11.87 -7.99
CA ARG A 3 7.11 -12.94 -8.90
C ARG A 3 6.01 -13.51 -9.79
N SER A 4 4.77 -13.56 -9.31
CA SER A 4 3.64 -14.06 -10.11
C SER A 4 3.22 -13.06 -11.19
N ILE A 5 3.29 -11.76 -10.89
CA ILE A 5 3.00 -10.69 -11.85
C ILE A 5 4.12 -10.60 -12.89
N ASP A 6 5.38 -10.71 -12.48
CA ASP A 6 6.53 -10.66 -13.38
C ASP A 6 6.56 -11.78 -14.42
N ASN A 7 5.91 -12.90 -14.12
CA ASN A 7 5.75 -14.01 -15.07
C ASN A 7 4.59 -13.82 -16.06
N GLU A 8 3.82 -12.72 -15.95
CA GLU A 8 2.71 -12.38 -16.83
C GLU A 8 3.08 -11.20 -17.74
N PRO A 9 3.48 -11.44 -19.01
CA PRO A 9 4.01 -10.40 -19.89
C PRO A 9 3.02 -9.28 -20.23
N SER A 10 1.73 -9.52 -20.03
CA SER A 10 0.68 -8.52 -20.27
C SER A 10 0.54 -7.50 -19.13
N LEU A 11 1.20 -7.73 -17.99
CA LEU A 11 1.17 -6.84 -16.83
C LEU A 11 2.49 -6.09 -16.69
N ARG A 12 2.38 -4.78 -16.44
CA ARG A 12 3.50 -3.96 -15.98
C ARG A 12 3.34 -3.73 -14.49
N HIS A 13 4.30 -4.22 -13.71
CA HIS A 13 4.32 -4.01 -12.26
C HIS A 13 5.24 -2.83 -11.92
N VAL A 14 4.77 -1.94 -11.04
CA VAL A 14 5.55 -0.82 -10.50
C VAL A 14 5.46 -0.88 -8.98
N ILE A 15 6.61 -0.89 -8.31
CA ILE A 15 6.73 -0.96 -6.85
C ILE A 15 6.99 0.44 -6.31
N VAL A 16 6.09 0.91 -5.46
CA VAL A 16 6.26 2.18 -4.73
C VAL A 16 6.48 1.88 -3.26
N HIS A 17 7.63 2.31 -2.74
CA HIS A 17 7.96 2.26 -1.34
C HIS A 17 7.73 3.63 -0.70
N SER A 18 7.00 3.70 0.40
CA SER A 18 6.70 5.00 1.02
C SER A 18 7.89 5.57 1.80
N GLY A 19 8.77 4.72 2.32
CA GLY A 19 9.84 5.15 3.23
C GLY A 19 9.35 5.53 4.63
N GLN A 20 8.15 5.05 5.03
CA GLN A 20 7.55 5.32 6.35
C GLN A 20 8.38 4.78 7.52
N HIS A 21 9.03 3.63 7.33
CA HIS A 21 9.93 3.03 8.32
C HIS A 21 11.37 3.18 7.82
N TYR A 22 12.10 4.12 8.41
CA TYR A 22 13.53 4.26 8.19
C TYR A 22 14.27 3.31 9.12
N ASP A 23 14.17 2.02 8.83
CA ASP A 23 15.20 1.06 9.22
C ASP A 23 15.57 0.27 7.96
N PHE A 24 16.58 0.78 7.26
CA PHE A 24 17.16 0.14 6.09
C PHE A 24 17.65 -1.28 6.42
N GLU A 25 18.03 -1.51 7.68
CA GLU A 25 18.42 -2.84 8.18
C GLU A 25 17.26 -3.85 8.20
N MET A 26 16.03 -3.45 8.56
CA MET A 26 14.88 -4.36 8.47
C MET A 26 14.39 -4.50 7.03
N SER A 27 14.26 -3.40 6.29
CA SER A 27 13.65 -3.45 4.95
C SER A 27 14.57 -4.07 3.89
N GLY A 28 15.85 -3.71 3.84
CA GLY A 28 16.78 -4.19 2.79
C GLY A 28 16.98 -5.71 2.84
N GLN A 29 17.13 -6.28 4.03
CA GLN A 29 17.31 -7.72 4.18
C GLN A 29 16.08 -8.53 3.71
N PHE A 30 14.86 -8.03 3.93
CA PHE A 30 13.65 -8.68 3.40
C PHE A 30 13.58 -8.65 1.87
N PHE A 31 14.00 -7.56 1.23
CA PHE A 31 14.03 -7.48 -0.23
C PHE A 31 15.01 -8.49 -0.82
N ASP A 32 16.20 -8.60 -0.24
CA ASP A 32 17.21 -9.57 -0.67
C ASP A 32 16.76 -11.02 -0.43
N GLU A 33 16.24 -11.33 0.77
CA GLU A 33 15.80 -12.70 1.12
C GLU A 33 14.59 -13.15 0.29
N LEU A 34 13.67 -12.24 -0.02
CA LEU A 34 12.48 -12.55 -0.81
C LEU A 34 12.70 -12.37 -2.33
N GLU A 35 13.91 -12.01 -2.76
CA GLU A 35 14.28 -11.66 -4.13
C GLU A 35 13.28 -10.66 -4.74
N ILE A 36 12.93 -9.63 -3.97
CA ILE A 36 12.10 -8.52 -4.42
C ILE A 36 13.05 -7.44 -4.98
N PRO A 37 12.82 -6.94 -6.21
CA PRO A 37 13.67 -5.91 -6.79
C PRO A 37 13.53 -4.62 -6.00
N ALA A 38 14.53 -3.74 -6.14
CA ALA A 38 14.46 -2.39 -5.60
C ALA A 38 13.18 -1.68 -6.09
N PRO A 39 12.56 -0.85 -5.24
CA PRO A 39 11.35 -0.13 -5.63
C PRO A 39 11.64 0.83 -6.79
N ASP A 40 10.71 0.93 -7.74
CA ASP A 40 10.78 1.89 -8.85
C ASP A 40 10.68 3.34 -8.34
N TYR A 41 9.91 3.55 -7.28
CA TYR A 41 9.77 4.84 -6.60
C TYR A 41 9.92 4.67 -5.09
N ASN A 42 10.70 5.55 -4.46
CA ASN A 42 10.74 5.69 -3.01
C ASN A 42 10.28 7.11 -2.65
N LEU A 43 9.22 7.23 -1.85
CA LEU A 43 8.65 8.53 -1.47
C LEU A 43 9.42 9.21 -0.31
N GLU A 44 10.29 8.46 0.37
CA GLU A 44 11.17 8.97 1.44
C GLU A 44 10.44 9.79 2.52
N ILE A 45 9.19 9.42 2.86
CA ILE A 45 8.35 10.26 3.74
C ILE A 45 8.84 10.34 5.18
N GLY A 46 9.64 9.35 5.60
CA GLY A 46 10.26 9.27 6.92
C GLY A 46 9.28 8.98 8.08
N SER A 47 9.81 9.09 9.29
CA SER A 47 9.04 9.00 10.52
C SER A 47 8.25 10.29 10.79
N GLY A 48 7.20 10.18 11.59
CA GLY A 48 6.34 11.29 11.97
C GLY A 48 5.08 10.78 12.65
N HIS A 49 4.18 11.68 13.07
CA HIS A 49 2.88 11.25 13.56
C HIS A 49 2.02 10.73 12.39
N HIS A 50 1.08 9.80 12.66
CA HIS A 50 0.27 9.10 11.66
C HIS A 50 -0.27 10.00 10.54
N VAL A 51 -0.92 11.11 10.90
CA VAL A 51 -1.52 12.06 9.93
C VAL A 51 -0.47 12.72 9.04
N GLU A 52 0.70 13.05 9.57
CA GLU A 52 1.79 13.64 8.80
C GLU A 52 2.32 12.65 7.76
N GLN A 53 2.54 11.39 8.16
CA GLN A 53 2.98 10.33 7.27
C GLN A 53 1.96 10.08 6.16
N MET A 54 0.67 9.97 6.51
CA MET A 54 -0.40 9.80 5.54
C MET A 54 -0.44 10.97 4.54
N ALA A 55 -0.36 12.21 5.00
CA ALA A 55 -0.41 13.38 4.12
C ALA A 55 0.76 13.40 3.12
N LYS A 56 2.00 13.18 3.60
CA LYS A 56 3.18 13.11 2.73
C LYS A 56 3.05 11.97 1.71
N CYS A 57 2.60 10.80 2.17
CA CYS A 57 2.40 9.63 1.30
C CYS A 57 1.35 9.91 0.23
N MET A 58 0.20 10.51 0.59
CA MET A 58 -0.86 10.85 -0.37
C MET A 58 -0.37 11.79 -1.47
N VAL A 59 0.38 12.84 -1.12
CA VAL A 59 0.94 13.79 -2.09
C VAL A 59 1.89 13.08 -3.05
N GLY A 60 2.88 12.36 -2.52
CA GLY A 60 3.86 11.65 -3.35
C GLY A 60 3.22 10.57 -4.25
N LEU A 61 2.21 9.85 -3.76
CA LEU A 61 1.51 8.85 -4.55
C LEU A 61 0.72 9.47 -5.71
N VAL A 62 0.08 10.63 -5.51
CA VAL A 62 -0.65 11.31 -6.58
C VAL A 62 0.32 11.74 -7.69
N ASP A 63 1.52 12.21 -7.35
CA ASP A 63 2.55 12.54 -8.34
C ASP A 63 2.94 11.31 -9.16
N VAL A 64 3.19 10.17 -8.49
CA VAL A 64 3.49 8.89 -9.16
C VAL A 64 2.32 8.43 -10.04
N PHE A 65 1.08 8.51 -9.56
CA PHE A 65 -0.10 8.10 -10.33
C PHE A 65 -0.29 8.95 -11.59
N ASN A 66 0.00 10.24 -11.53
CA ASN A 66 -0.07 11.12 -12.69
C ASN A 66 0.99 10.79 -13.74
N GLU A 67 2.16 10.34 -13.30
CA GLU A 67 3.26 9.92 -14.17
C GLU A 67 2.97 8.56 -14.84
N ILE A 68 2.67 7.53 -14.06
CA ILE A 68 2.58 6.15 -14.55
C ILE A 68 1.19 5.74 -15.00
N LYS A 69 0.15 6.48 -14.57
CA LYS A 69 -1.27 6.25 -14.89
C LYS A 69 -1.70 4.79 -14.76
N PRO A 70 -1.66 4.23 -13.54
CA PRO A 70 -1.92 2.81 -13.34
C PRO A 70 -3.42 2.49 -13.51
N ASP A 71 -3.73 1.32 -14.06
CA ASP A 71 -5.10 0.83 -14.15
C ASP A 71 -5.63 0.36 -12.78
N MET A 72 -4.73 -0.07 -11.89
CA MET A 72 -5.04 -0.58 -10.56
C MET A 72 -3.89 -0.33 -9.58
N VAL A 73 -4.24 -0.07 -8.32
CA VAL A 73 -3.34 0.02 -7.17
C VAL A 73 -3.57 -1.18 -6.27
N LEU A 74 -2.48 -1.77 -5.78
CA LEU A 74 -2.49 -2.87 -4.83
C LEU A 74 -1.92 -2.39 -3.50
N VAL A 75 -2.63 -2.66 -2.41
CA VAL A 75 -2.19 -2.34 -1.04
C VAL A 75 -2.25 -3.58 -0.16
N TYR A 76 -1.43 -3.60 0.89
CA TYR A 76 -1.28 -4.75 1.79
C TYR A 76 -1.52 -4.30 3.24
N GLY A 77 -2.28 -5.07 4.00
CA GLY A 77 -2.42 -4.90 5.45
C GLY A 77 -3.00 -3.54 5.86
N ASP A 78 -2.49 -2.96 6.94
CA ASP A 78 -3.20 -1.90 7.70
C ASP A 78 -2.33 -0.71 8.11
N THR A 79 -1.22 -0.50 7.41
CA THR A 79 -0.31 0.62 7.69
C THR A 79 -0.91 1.98 7.27
N ASN A 80 -0.32 3.07 7.75
CA ASN A 80 -0.63 4.42 7.27
C ASN A 80 -0.41 4.56 5.75
N THR A 81 0.59 3.84 5.20
CA THR A 81 0.84 3.79 3.76
C THR A 81 -0.33 3.14 3.01
N THR A 82 -0.91 2.07 3.56
CA THR A 82 -2.05 1.37 2.99
C THR A 82 -3.26 2.28 2.86
N SER A 83 -3.65 2.95 3.95
CA SER A 83 -4.81 3.85 3.96
C SER A 83 -4.57 5.10 3.11
N ALA A 84 -3.35 5.65 3.11
CA ALA A 84 -2.96 6.75 2.22
C ALA A 84 -3.10 6.38 0.74
N ALA A 85 -2.55 5.23 0.34
CA ALA A 85 -2.63 4.75 -1.04
C ALA A 85 -4.06 4.45 -1.48
N ALA A 86 -4.85 3.83 -0.60
CA ALA A 86 -6.26 3.54 -0.86
C ALA A 86 -7.08 4.80 -1.14
N ILE A 87 -6.94 5.81 -0.27
CA ILE A 87 -7.64 7.10 -0.43
C ILE A 87 -7.17 7.82 -1.69
N SER A 88 -5.86 7.88 -1.94
CA SER A 88 -5.32 8.52 -3.15
C SER A 88 -5.82 7.84 -4.43
N ALA A 89 -5.80 6.50 -4.50
CA ALA A 89 -6.29 5.75 -5.65
C ALA A 89 -7.78 6.04 -5.92
N ALA A 90 -8.60 6.00 -4.87
CA ALA A 90 -10.03 6.30 -4.97
C ALA A 90 -10.30 7.74 -5.44
N LYS A 91 -9.53 8.73 -4.96
CA LYS A 91 -9.65 10.13 -5.39
C LYS A 91 -9.20 10.37 -6.83
N CYS A 92 -8.25 9.57 -7.32
CA CYS A 92 -7.79 9.58 -8.70
C CYS A 92 -8.64 8.68 -9.63
N ASN A 93 -9.72 8.06 -9.12
CA ASN A 93 -10.57 7.13 -9.85
C ASN A 93 -9.80 5.93 -10.44
N ILE A 94 -8.84 5.41 -9.67
CA ILE A 94 -8.04 4.22 -10.00
C ILE A 94 -8.57 3.04 -9.20
N LYS A 95 -8.62 1.85 -9.80
CA LYS A 95 -9.11 0.64 -9.11
C LYS A 95 -8.21 0.24 -7.95
N LEU A 96 -8.80 -0.23 -6.86
CA LEU A 96 -8.07 -0.64 -5.66
C LEU A 96 -8.28 -2.11 -5.33
N ALA A 97 -7.17 -2.85 -5.18
CA ALA A 97 -7.12 -4.20 -4.65
C ALA A 97 -6.44 -4.20 -3.27
N HIS A 98 -7.12 -4.74 -2.26
CA HIS A 98 -6.61 -4.83 -0.90
C HIS A 98 -6.27 -6.28 -0.54
N ILE A 99 -4.98 -6.52 -0.29
CA ILE A 99 -4.43 -7.80 0.16
C ILE A 99 -4.45 -7.85 1.69
N GLU A 100 -4.88 -8.99 2.24
CA GLU A 100 -5.14 -9.17 3.69
C GLU A 100 -6.32 -8.34 4.21
N ALA A 101 -7.28 -8.08 3.33
CA ALA A 101 -8.46 -7.30 3.66
C ALA A 101 -9.38 -7.98 4.68
N GLY A 102 -10.20 -7.18 5.37
CA GLY A 102 -11.31 -7.65 6.19
C GLY A 102 -10.98 -8.07 7.63
N LEU A 103 -9.71 -8.05 8.07
CA LEU A 103 -9.35 -8.28 9.47
C LEU A 103 -9.88 -7.13 10.36
N ARG A 104 -10.39 -7.43 11.56
CA ARG A 104 -10.98 -6.43 12.45
C ARG A 104 -10.72 -6.71 13.92
N GLU A 105 -10.35 -5.67 14.66
CA GLU A 105 -10.32 -5.67 16.13
C GLU A 105 -11.56 -5.00 16.73
N HIS A 106 -12.30 -4.20 15.93
CA HIS A 106 -13.46 -3.43 16.37
C HIS A 106 -13.16 -2.39 17.47
N ASP A 107 -11.91 -2.00 17.66
CA ASP A 107 -11.47 -0.95 18.56
C ASP A 107 -10.80 0.20 17.80
N ARG A 108 -11.53 1.32 17.67
CA ARG A 108 -11.05 2.52 16.96
C ARG A 108 -9.99 3.32 17.72
N SER A 109 -9.63 2.92 18.94
CA SER A 109 -8.46 3.48 19.61
C SER A 109 -7.14 2.97 19.02
N ILE A 110 -7.19 1.86 18.28
CA ILE A 110 -6.06 1.28 17.55
C ILE A 110 -5.92 1.98 16.18
N PRO A 111 -4.78 2.65 15.89
CA PRO A 111 -4.59 3.33 14.61
C PRO A 111 -4.74 2.42 13.38
N GLU A 112 -4.29 1.17 13.48
CA GLU A 112 -4.37 0.16 12.43
C GLU A 112 -5.83 -0.21 12.10
N GLU A 113 -6.72 -0.29 13.10
CA GLU A 113 -8.15 -0.51 12.86
C GLU A 113 -8.77 0.67 12.09
N VAL A 114 -8.35 1.90 12.37
CA VAL A 114 -8.80 3.08 11.61
C VAL A 114 -8.32 2.98 10.16
N ASN A 115 -7.07 2.58 9.93
CA ASN A 115 -6.53 2.37 8.59
C ASN A 115 -7.30 1.30 7.82
N LYS A 116 -7.63 0.17 8.44
CA LYS A 116 -8.42 -0.90 7.82
C LYS A 116 -9.80 -0.44 7.40
N LEU A 117 -10.49 0.29 8.28
CA LEU A 117 -11.81 0.84 7.98
C LEU A 117 -11.76 1.81 6.79
N LEU A 118 -10.75 2.68 6.74
CA LEU A 118 -10.57 3.61 5.62
C LEU A 118 -10.26 2.88 4.31
N THR A 119 -9.28 1.97 4.32
CA THR A 119 -8.88 1.19 3.14
C THR A 119 -10.05 0.36 2.60
N ASP A 120 -10.72 -0.40 3.48
CA ASP A 120 -11.84 -1.23 3.07
C ASP A 120 -13.05 -0.40 2.62
N SER A 121 -13.22 0.85 3.07
CA SER A 121 -14.35 1.67 2.59
C SER A 121 -14.25 2.07 1.11
N VAL A 122 -13.06 2.00 0.52
CA VAL A 122 -12.79 2.43 -0.86
C VAL A 122 -12.19 1.33 -1.74
N THR A 123 -12.17 0.08 -1.25
CA THR A 123 -11.61 -1.07 -1.98
C THR A 123 -12.61 -1.63 -3.00
N ASP A 124 -12.14 -1.88 -4.23
CA ASP A 124 -12.94 -2.53 -5.29
C ASP A 124 -12.81 -4.07 -5.23
N LEU A 125 -11.62 -4.59 -4.91
CA LEU A 125 -11.32 -6.02 -4.85
C LEU A 125 -10.68 -6.41 -3.51
N TYR A 126 -11.30 -7.34 -2.80
CA TYR A 126 -10.87 -7.79 -1.48
C TYR A 126 -10.24 -9.18 -1.58
N PHE A 127 -8.99 -9.29 -1.16
CA PHE A 127 -8.30 -10.58 -1.01
C PHE A 127 -8.18 -10.91 0.48
N THR A 128 -9.23 -11.55 1.00
CA THR A 128 -9.33 -11.95 2.40
C THR A 128 -8.53 -13.23 2.66
N PRO A 129 -7.75 -13.32 3.78
CA PRO A 129 -6.93 -14.50 4.06
C PRO A 129 -7.76 -15.72 4.49
N THR A 130 -8.97 -15.51 5.01
CA THR A 130 -9.86 -16.57 5.51
C THR A 130 -11.30 -16.38 5.01
N LYS A 131 -12.06 -17.47 5.00
CA LYS A 131 -13.50 -17.44 4.69
C LYS A 131 -14.29 -17.12 5.97
N ARG A 132 -14.43 -15.83 6.28
CA ARG A 132 -15.18 -15.23 7.42
C ARG A 132 -14.58 -15.41 8.81
N GLU A 133 -14.55 -14.30 9.54
CA GLU A 133 -15.27 -14.18 10.82
C GLU A 133 -16.46 -13.21 10.64
#